data_AF-A0A7V2LJ99-F1
#
_entry.id   AF-A0A7V2LJ99-F1
#
_cell.length_a   1.000
_cell.length_b   1.000
_cell.length_c   1.000
_cell.angle_alpha   90.00
_cell.angle_beta   90.00
_cell.angle_gamma   90.00
#
_symmetry.space_group_name_H-M   'P 1'
#
loop_
_entity.id
_entity.type
_entity.pdbx_description
1 polymer ?
#
loop_
_entity_poly.entity_id
_entity_poly.type
_entity_poly.pdbx_seq_one_letter_code
_entity_poly.pdbx_strand_id
1 'polypeptide(L)'
;MSPNPDLQTNIKILADRTAGETARIDACHELGQLSGKESVTALVAALSDSDVGVRWAAADALRHHGPAATEAVLSALVTQPADSRLYESAHRVLSGTGDPLVEPVLKALVDPISSDSETPLAAYEALGEWRKRRK
;
A
#
# COMPACT_ATOMS: atom_id res chain seq x y z
N MET A 1 -13.88 18.33 -14.13
CA MET A 1 -13.45 17.05 -14.73
C MET A 1 -14.41 15.98 -14.26
N SER A 2 -15.08 15.28 -15.18
CA SER A 2 -15.85 14.09 -14.83
C SER A 2 -14.90 13.00 -14.34
N PRO A 3 -15.27 12.21 -13.31
CA PRO A 3 -14.43 11.10 -12.87
C PRO A 3 -14.25 10.10 -14.01
N ASN A 4 -13.03 9.56 -14.16
CA ASN A 4 -12.77 8.50 -15.13
C ASN A 4 -13.65 7.28 -14.77
N PRO A 5 -14.58 6.84 -15.64
CA PRO A 5 -15.50 5.76 -15.31
C PRO A 5 -14.77 4.45 -15.02
N ASP A 6 -13.63 4.20 -15.65
CA ASP A 6 -12.84 2.99 -15.47
C ASP A 6 -12.16 3.00 -14.08
N LEU A 7 -11.68 4.16 -13.64
CA LEU A 7 -11.13 4.34 -12.29
C LEU A 7 -12.16 4.00 -11.21
N GLN A 8 -13.35 4.61 -11.28
CA GLN A 8 -14.38 4.41 -10.27
C GLN A 8 -14.98 3.01 -10.30
N THR A 9 -15.04 2.39 -11.48
CA THR A 9 -15.50 0.99 -11.63
C THR A 9 -14.52 0.04 -10.96
N ASN A 10 -13.22 0.16 -11.22
CA ASN A 10 -12.22 -0.71 -10.64
C ASN A 10 -12.06 -0.54 -9.13
N ILE A 11 -12.17 0.69 -8.62
CA ILE A 11 -12.19 0.93 -7.16
C ILE A 11 -13.36 0.20 -6.51
N LYS A 12 -14.55 0.20 -7.13
CA LYS A 12 -15.71 -0.53 -6.62
C LYS A 12 -15.51 -2.04 -6.65
N ILE A 13 -14.91 -2.57 -7.71
CA ILE A 13 -14.60 -4.00 -7.82
C ILE A 13 -13.64 -4.43 -6.70
N LEU A 14 -12.59 -3.65 -6.41
CA LEU A 14 -11.67 -3.95 -5.30
C LEU A 14 -12.35 -3.87 -3.94
N ALA A 15 -13.29 -2.95 -3.74
CA ALA A 15 -14.01 -2.81 -2.48
C ALA A 15 -15.09 -3.89 -2.28
N ASP A 16 -15.55 -4.53 -3.35
CA ASP A 16 -16.57 -5.57 -3.30
C ASP A 16 -15.97 -6.92 -2.91
N ARG A 17 -16.21 -7.34 -1.66
CA ARG A 17 -15.74 -8.63 -1.13
C ARG A 17 -16.46 -9.83 -1.76
N THR A 18 -17.56 -9.60 -2.48
CA THR A 18 -18.31 -10.64 -3.20
C THR A 18 -17.85 -10.81 -4.64
N ALA A 19 -17.11 -9.83 -5.20
CA ALA A 19 -16.47 -9.99 -6.49
C ALA A 19 -15.47 -11.14 -6.46
N GLY A 20 -15.30 -11.85 -7.57
CA GLY A 20 -14.28 -12.90 -7.68
C GLY A 20 -12.87 -12.33 -7.58
N GLU A 21 -11.92 -13.14 -7.09
CA GLU A 21 -10.51 -12.80 -7.02
C GLU A 21 -9.93 -12.38 -8.37
N THR A 22 -10.34 -13.05 -9.46
CA THR A 22 -9.93 -12.67 -10.83
C THR A 22 -10.35 -11.25 -11.18
N ALA A 23 -11.59 -10.87 -10.88
CA ALA A 23 -12.07 -9.50 -11.15
C ALA A 23 -11.31 -8.47 -10.32
N ARG A 24 -10.99 -8.78 -9.06
CA ARG A 24 -10.17 -7.90 -8.22
C ARG A 24 -8.72 -7.81 -8.71
N ILE A 25 -8.14 -8.90 -9.22
CA ILE A 25 -6.80 -8.91 -9.84
C ILE A 25 -6.80 -8.02 -11.10
N ASP A 26 -7.80 -8.16 -11.97
CA ASP A 26 -7.91 -7.34 -13.18
C ASP A 26 -8.05 -5.85 -12.84
N ALA A 27 -8.88 -5.54 -11.82
CA ALA A 27 -9.03 -4.19 -11.32
C ALA A 27 -7.69 -3.61 -10.78
N CYS A 28 -6.86 -4.41 -10.10
CA CYS A 28 -5.51 -3.99 -9.70
C CYS A 28 -4.65 -3.63 -10.91
N HIS A 29 -4.63 -4.46 -11.96
CA HIS A 29 -3.84 -4.21 -13.15
C HIS A 29 -4.27 -2.93 -13.87
N GLU A 30 -5.57 -2.72 -14.03
CA GLU A 30 -6.13 -1.51 -14.65
C GLU A 30 -5.79 -0.26 -13.83
N LEU A 31 -5.97 -0.30 -12.51
CA LEU A 31 -5.59 0.81 -11.62
C LEU A 31 -4.08 1.08 -11.61
N GLY A 32 -3.25 0.09 -11.92
CA GLY A 32 -1.81 0.26 -12.13
C GLY A 32 -1.48 1.13 -13.36
N GLN A 33 -2.31 1.07 -14.40
CA GLN A 33 -2.15 1.89 -15.61
C GLN A 33 -2.77 3.29 -15.47
N LEU A 34 -3.72 3.44 -14.55
CA LEU A 34 -4.41 4.70 -14.30
C LEU A 34 -3.66 5.56 -13.29
N SER A 35 -3.20 6.74 -13.69
CA SER A 35 -2.60 7.71 -12.76
C SER A 35 -3.63 8.30 -11.81
N GLY A 36 -3.28 8.45 -10.52
CA GLY A 36 -4.09 9.22 -9.58
C GLY A 36 -4.00 8.75 -8.13
N LYS A 37 -4.23 9.68 -7.21
CA LYS A 37 -4.23 9.39 -5.76
C LYS A 37 -5.30 8.37 -5.37
N GLU A 38 -6.45 8.37 -6.06
CA GLU A 38 -7.53 7.41 -5.81
C GLU A 38 -7.09 5.98 -6.17
N SER A 39 -6.41 5.78 -7.30
CA SER A 39 -5.82 4.49 -7.68
C SER A 39 -4.85 3.99 -6.61
N VAL A 40 -3.91 4.84 -6.19
CA VAL A 40 -2.93 4.50 -5.14
C VAL A 40 -3.63 4.10 -3.85
N THR A 41 -4.65 4.85 -3.44
CA THR A 41 -5.39 4.58 -2.20
C THR A 41 -6.10 3.23 -2.24
N ALA A 42 -6.77 2.91 -3.36
CA ALA A 42 -7.47 1.64 -3.52
C ALA A 42 -6.49 0.45 -3.60
N LEU A 43 -5.38 0.61 -4.32
CA LEU A 43 -4.34 -0.42 -4.41
C LEU A 43 -3.65 -0.67 -3.06
N VAL A 44 -3.40 0.38 -2.26
CA VAL A 44 -2.86 0.21 -0.90
C VAL A 44 -3.82 -0.58 -0.01
N ALA A 45 -5.13 -0.34 -0.12
CA ALA A 45 -6.13 -1.14 0.61
C ALA A 45 -6.13 -2.61 0.15
N ALA A 46 -5.92 -2.87 -1.14
CA ALA A 46 -5.85 -4.22 -1.70
C ALA A 46 -4.60 -5.01 -1.27
N LEU A 47 -3.57 -4.36 -0.70
CA LEU A 47 -2.46 -5.06 -0.03
C LEU A 47 -2.90 -5.85 1.21
N SER A 48 -4.11 -5.62 1.71
CA SER A 48 -4.71 -6.37 2.82
C SER A 48 -5.77 -7.39 2.36
N ASP A 49 -5.92 -7.61 1.05
CA ASP A 49 -6.93 -8.53 0.53
C ASP A 49 -6.73 -9.95 1.08
N SER A 50 -7.84 -10.66 1.32
CA SER A 50 -7.81 -12.04 1.79
C SER A 50 -7.11 -12.98 0.81
N ASP A 51 -7.23 -12.71 -0.49
CA ASP A 51 -6.63 -13.50 -1.54
C ASP A 51 -5.17 -13.07 -1.80
N VAL A 52 -4.27 -14.05 -1.91
CA VAL A 52 -2.83 -13.83 -2.14
C VAL A 52 -2.60 -13.21 -3.52
N GLY A 53 -3.33 -13.66 -4.54
CA GLY A 53 -3.20 -13.18 -5.92
C GLY A 53 -3.56 -11.71 -6.04
N VAL A 54 -4.66 -11.29 -5.39
CA VAL A 54 -5.05 -9.86 -5.33
C VAL A 54 -3.97 -9.02 -4.66
N ARG A 55 -3.39 -9.47 -3.52
CA ARG A 55 -2.30 -8.76 -2.85
C ARG A 55 -1.07 -8.61 -3.75
N TRP A 56 -0.73 -9.63 -4.53
CA TRP A 56 0.40 -9.57 -5.46
C TRP A 56 0.14 -8.61 -6.61
N ALA A 57 -1.05 -8.67 -7.22
CA ALA A 57 -1.45 -7.76 -8.28
C ALA A 57 -1.45 -6.30 -7.79
N ALA A 58 -1.94 -6.06 -6.58
CA ALA A 58 -1.91 -4.73 -5.95
C ALA A 58 -0.47 -4.23 -5.74
N ALA A 59 0.41 -5.10 -5.24
CA ALA A 59 1.80 -4.77 -5.01
C ALA A 59 2.54 -4.43 -6.32
N ASP A 60 2.33 -5.21 -7.39
CA ASP A 60 2.94 -4.92 -8.69
C ASP A 60 2.37 -3.64 -9.32
N ALA A 61 1.05 -3.45 -9.25
CA ALA A 61 0.39 -2.24 -9.74
C ALA A 61 0.92 -0.97 -9.07
N LEU A 62 1.16 -0.99 -7.74
CA LEU A 62 1.72 0.14 -6.99
C LEU A 62 3.11 0.57 -7.47
N ARG A 63 3.90 -0.33 -8.07
CA ARG A 63 5.24 0.02 -8.60
C ARG A 63 5.14 1.01 -9.75
N HIS A 64 4.05 0.99 -10.52
CA HIS A 64 3.82 1.93 -11.62
C HIS A 64 3.51 3.36 -11.15
N HIS A 65 3.16 3.54 -9.87
CA HIS A 65 2.82 4.84 -9.28
C HIS A 65 4.02 5.56 -8.63
N GLY A 66 5.20 4.94 -8.62
CA GLY A 66 6.45 5.56 -8.18
C GLY A 66 6.42 6.07 -6.73
N PRO A 67 7.07 7.22 -6.43
CA PRO A 67 7.22 7.72 -5.07
C PRO A 67 5.91 7.96 -4.30
N ALA A 68 4.82 8.29 -5.00
CA ALA A 68 3.51 8.49 -4.38
C ALA A 68 2.97 7.20 -3.75
N ALA A 69 3.20 6.05 -4.40
CA ALA A 69 2.87 4.75 -3.82
C ALA A 69 3.77 4.41 -2.63
N THR A 70 5.08 4.70 -2.70
CA THR A 70 5.99 4.49 -1.56
C THR A 70 5.50 5.22 -0.31
N GLU A 71 5.14 6.50 -0.43
CA GLU A 71 4.63 7.28 0.71
C GLU A 71 3.33 6.69 1.26
N ALA A 72 2.39 6.31 0.38
CA ALA A 72 1.11 5.77 0.78
C ALA A 72 1.26 4.42 1.50
N VAL A 73 2.14 3.55 1.01
CA VAL A 73 2.43 2.25 1.63
C VAL A 73 3.11 2.42 2.99
N LEU A 74 4.12 3.29 3.11
CA LEU A 74 4.75 3.58 4.41
C LEU A 74 3.75 4.15 5.40
N SER A 75 2.87 5.05 4.95
CA SER A 75 1.81 5.62 5.79
C SER A 75 0.85 4.54 6.29
N ALA A 76 0.44 3.62 5.42
CA ALA A 76 -0.46 2.53 5.78
C ALA A 76 0.16 1.58 6.81
N LEU A 77 1.45 1.25 6.68
CA LEU A 77 2.15 0.43 7.66
C LEU A 77 2.23 1.08 9.05
N VAL A 78 2.44 2.39 9.08
CA VAL A 78 2.49 3.16 10.34
C VAL A 78 1.10 3.28 10.97
N THR A 79 0.02 3.35 10.20
CA THR A 79 -1.33 3.48 10.77
C THR A 79 -2.01 2.14 11.08
N GLN A 80 -1.56 1.04 10.45
CA GLN A 80 -2.15 -0.29 10.59
C GLN A 80 -1.07 -1.36 10.86
N PRO A 81 -0.25 -1.21 11.92
CA PRO A 81 0.88 -2.12 12.17
C PRO A 81 0.45 -3.56 12.50
N ALA A 82 -0.79 -3.75 12.96
CA ALA A 82 -1.33 -5.06 13.31
C ALA A 82 -1.83 -5.88 12.09
N ASP A 83 -1.91 -5.27 10.91
CA ASP A 83 -2.32 -5.99 9.70
C ASP A 83 -1.14 -6.74 9.10
N SER A 84 -1.04 -8.03 9.42
CA SER A 84 0.03 -8.91 8.93
C SER A 84 0.01 -9.09 7.41
N ARG A 85 -1.15 -9.00 6.75
CA ARG A 85 -1.26 -9.11 5.28
C ARG A 85 -0.72 -7.86 4.61
N LEU A 86 -1.08 -6.69 5.15
CA LEU A 86 -0.53 -5.41 4.73
C LEU A 86 0.99 -5.41 4.91
N TYR A 87 1.46 -5.85 6.08
CA TYR A 87 2.89 -5.90 6.39
C TYR A 87 3.66 -6.74 5.37
N GLU A 88 3.24 -7.98 5.13
CA GLU A 88 3.89 -8.88 4.16
C GLU A 88 3.90 -8.27 2.74
N SER A 89 2.77 -7.73 2.29
CA SER A 89 2.61 -7.26 0.92
C SER A 89 3.31 -5.92 0.69
N ALA A 90 3.31 -5.04 1.68
CA ALA A 90 4.03 -3.78 1.65
C ALA A 90 5.55 -3.99 1.53
N HIS A 91 6.12 -4.99 2.20
CA HIS A 91 7.54 -5.33 2.05
C HIS A 91 7.91 -5.64 0.60
N ARG A 92 7.00 -6.23 -0.18
CA ARG A 92 7.22 -6.50 -1.61
C ARG A 92 7.25 -5.21 -2.43
N VAL A 93 6.31 -4.30 -2.17
CA VAL A 93 6.31 -2.98 -2.85
C VAL A 93 7.59 -2.22 -2.53
N LEU A 94 7.95 -2.18 -1.26
CA LEU A 94 9.02 -1.36 -0.72
C LEU A 94 10.42 -1.88 -1.07
N SER A 95 10.63 -3.19 -1.09
CA SER A 95 11.92 -3.79 -1.50
C SER A 95 12.28 -3.47 -2.97
N GLY A 96 11.27 -3.33 -3.83
CA GLY A 96 11.46 -2.96 -5.23
C GLY A 96 11.77 -1.48 -5.49
N THR A 97 11.69 -0.62 -4.46
CA THR A 97 11.93 0.83 -4.63
C THR A 97 13.41 1.19 -4.71
N GLY A 98 14.30 0.38 -4.12
CA GLY A 98 15.71 0.70 -3.94
C GLY A 98 15.96 1.94 -3.07
N ASP A 99 14.95 2.45 -2.37
CA ASP A 99 15.05 3.65 -1.55
C ASP A 99 15.68 3.35 -0.19
N PRO A 100 16.91 3.82 0.09
CA PRO A 100 17.57 3.56 1.37
C PRO A 100 16.84 4.22 2.56
N LEU A 101 15.95 5.19 2.29
CA LEU A 101 15.17 5.85 3.34
C LEU A 101 13.98 5.02 3.83
N VAL A 102 13.61 3.95 3.13
CA VAL A 102 12.54 3.03 3.53
C VAL A 102 12.95 2.16 4.72
N GLU A 103 14.20 1.67 4.73
CA GLU A 103 14.69 0.73 5.74
C GLU A 103 14.59 1.29 7.19
N PRO A 104 14.94 2.56 7.47
CA PRO A 104 14.71 3.16 8.78
C PRO A 104 13.25 3.10 9.25
N VAL A 105 12.29 3.35 8.34
CA VAL A 105 10.85 3.30 8.67
C VAL A 105 10.43 1.86 8.98
N LEU A 106 10.88 0.89 8.17
CA LEU A 106 10.60 -0.53 8.41
C LEU A 106 11.19 -1.03 9.73
N LYS A 107 12.43 -0.66 10.06
CA LYS A 107 13.04 -1.02 11.35
C LYS A 107 12.29 -0.41 12.53
N ALA A 108 11.77 0.80 12.39
CA ALA A 108 10.98 1.46 13.43
C ALA A 108 9.59 0.83 13.64
N LEU A 109 9.11 0.04 12.67
CA LEU A 109 7.90 -0.78 12.79
C LEU A 109 8.17 -2.15 13.44
N VAL A 110 9.43 -2.60 13.46
CA VAL A 110 9.83 -3.88 14.07
C VAL A 110 10.07 -3.67 15.57
N ASP A 111 9.00 -3.85 16.35
CA ASP A 111 9.10 -4.34 17.73
C ASP A 111 8.11 -5.52 17.89
N PRO A 112 8.54 -6.77 17.65
CA PRO A 112 7.64 -7.91 17.49
C PRO A 112 6.92 -8.40 18.76
N ILE A 113 7.10 -7.77 19.93
CA ILE A 113 6.77 -8.42 21.22
C ILE A 113 5.77 -7.63 22.08
N SER A 114 5.53 -6.34 21.83
CA SER A 114 4.48 -5.63 22.57
C SER A 114 3.12 -5.88 21.91
N SER A 115 2.50 -6.97 22.35
CA SER A 115 1.10 -7.35 22.09
C SER A 115 0.06 -6.29 22.47
N ASP A 116 0.49 -5.12 22.97
CA ASP A 116 -0.35 -4.01 23.43
C ASP A 116 -0.03 -2.72 22.65
N SER A 117 -0.65 -2.61 21.48
CA SER A 117 -1.52 -1.49 21.12
C SER A 117 -1.00 -0.14 20.59
N GLU A 118 0.28 0.16 20.39
CA GLU A 118 0.63 1.43 19.71
C GLU A 118 1.74 1.27 18.67
N THR A 119 1.51 1.78 17.45
CA THR A 119 2.59 2.00 16.49
C THR A 119 3.68 2.84 17.18
N PRO A 120 4.95 2.41 17.19
CA PRO A 120 6.00 3.16 17.88
C PRO A 120 6.07 4.61 17.36
N LEU A 121 6.17 5.59 18.28
CA LEU A 121 6.44 7.00 17.93
C LEU A 121 7.60 7.11 16.93
N ALA A 122 8.61 6.26 17.09
CA ALA A 122 9.74 6.12 16.19
C ALA A 122 9.35 5.88 14.73
N ALA A 123 8.28 5.14 14.44
CA ALA A 123 7.82 4.87 13.08
C ALA A 123 7.20 6.13 12.44
N TYR A 124 6.43 6.90 13.22
CA TYR A 124 5.92 8.20 12.78
C TYR A 124 7.03 9.21 12.52
N GLU A 125 8.04 9.27 13.42
CA GLU A 125 9.21 10.13 13.25
C GLU A 125 10.04 9.74 12.02
N ALA A 126 10.31 8.45 11.83
CA ALA A 126 11.02 7.94 10.67
C ALA A 126 10.30 8.27 9.36
N LEU A 127 8.97 8.13 9.32
CA LEU A 127 8.15 8.56 8.17
C LEU A 127 8.21 10.07 7.96
N GLY A 128 8.22 10.86 9.04
CA GLY A 128 8.42 12.31 8.98
C GLY A 128 9.76 12.70 8.35
N GLU A 129 10.84 12.04 8.74
CA GLU A 129 12.18 12.24 8.17
C GLU A 129 12.25 11.79 6.71
N TRP A 130 11.61 10.67 6.35
CA TRP A 130 11.48 10.22 4.98
C TRP A 130 10.85 11.31 4.09
N ARG A 131 9.75 11.93 4.55
CA ARG A 131 9.06 13.02 3.84
C ARG A 131 9.93 14.26 3.69
N LYS A 132 10.65 14.66 4.75
CA LYS A 132 11.50 15.87 4.73
C LYS A 132 12.63 15.76 3.70
N ARG A 133 13.21 14.57 3.51
CA ARG A 133 14.33 14.34 2.57
C ARG A 133 13.91 14.25 1.10
N ARG A 134 12.61 14.25 0.81
CA ARG A 134 12.05 14.15 -0.55
C ARG A 134 11.22 15.38 -0.98
N LYS A 135 11.20 16.42 -0.14
CA LYS A 135 10.72 17.78 -0.49
C LYS A 135 11.87 18.60 -1.07
#